data_AF-A0A952NMS7-F1
#
_entry.id   AF-A0A952NMS7-F1
#
_cell.length_a   1.000
_cell.length_b   1.000
_cell.length_c   1.000
_cell.angle_alpha   90.00
_cell.angle_beta   90.00
_cell.angle_gamma   90.00
#
_symmetry.space_group_name_H-M   'P 1'
#
loop_
_entity.id
_entity.type
_entity.pdbx_description
1 polymer ?
#
loop_
_entity_poly.entity_id
_entity_poly.type
_entity_poly.pdbx_seq_one_letter_code
_entity_poly.pdbx_strand_id
1 'polypeptide(L)'
;MGANQVPAELWPFLSRYLRQARTARSLTLTQAAERIGIPAETLESMESGTTAVPFELVVSIIEDHYGGARGDAVEGLLRRLAAERKRCTKETERRKHLSLIGDDPKPWEKIDFGQVTQGVLR
;
A
#
# COMPACT_ATOMS: atom_id res chain seq x y z
N MET A 1 4.86 9.52 -1.19
CA MET A 1 4.77 8.11 -0.75
C MET A 1 5.70 7.28 -1.61
N GLY A 2 6.61 6.48 -1.02
CA GLY A 2 7.53 5.63 -1.77
C GLY A 2 6.77 4.54 -2.54
N ALA A 3 7.14 4.29 -3.80
CA ALA A 3 6.43 3.38 -4.70
C ALA A 3 6.24 1.95 -4.15
N ASN A 4 7.05 1.55 -3.16
CA ASN A 4 7.12 0.19 -2.61
C ASN A 4 6.43 0.01 -1.24
N GLN A 5 5.71 1.03 -0.74
CA GLN A 5 4.99 0.94 0.54
C GLN A 5 3.49 0.67 0.35
N VAL A 6 2.90 -0.05 1.31
CA VAL A 6 1.44 -0.25 1.39
C VAL A 6 0.76 1.12 1.55
N PRO A 7 -0.27 1.43 0.73
CA PRO A 7 -1.04 2.67 0.87
C PRO A 7 -1.64 2.82 2.28
N ALA A 8 -1.66 4.05 2.80
CA ALA A 8 -2.11 4.33 4.17
C ALA A 8 -3.58 3.93 4.40
N GLU A 9 -4.40 3.97 3.35
CA GLU A 9 -5.81 3.60 3.38
C GLU A 9 -6.01 2.11 3.69
N LEU A 10 -5.00 1.28 3.42
CA LEU A 10 -5.05 -0.16 3.67
C LEU A 10 -4.49 -0.58 5.04
N TRP A 11 -3.80 0.30 5.75
CA TRP A 11 -3.16 -0.04 7.02
C TRP A 11 -4.14 -0.61 8.06
N PRO A 12 -5.36 -0.07 8.24
CA PRO A 12 -6.32 -0.62 9.20
C PRO A 12 -6.76 -2.05 8.88
N PHE A 13 -6.84 -2.40 7.60
CA PHE A 13 -7.22 -3.75 7.16
C PHE A 13 -6.07 -4.73 7.38
N LEU A 14 -4.86 -4.31 7.02
CA LEU A 14 -3.66 -5.10 7.21
C LEU A 14 -3.39 -5.38 8.69
N SER A 15 -3.40 -4.33 9.53
CA SER A 15 -3.10 -4.45 10.96
C SER A 15 -4.10 -5.38 11.67
N ARG A 16 -5.38 -5.25 11.35
CA ARG A 16 -6.44 -6.14 11.83
C ARG A 16 -6.24 -7.57 11.37
N TYR A 17 -5.87 -7.78 10.09
CA TYR A 17 -5.61 -9.11 9.56
C TYR A 17 -4.43 -9.78 10.28
N LEU A 18 -3.29 -9.11 10.37
CA LEU A 18 -2.08 -9.65 11.03
C LEU A 18 -2.37 -10.07 12.46
N ARG A 19 -3.05 -9.20 13.23
CA ARG A 19 -3.45 -9.49 14.61
C ARG A 19 -4.42 -10.68 14.69
N GLN A 20 -5.40 -10.74 13.81
CA GLN A 20 -6.35 -11.86 13.76
C GLN A 20 -5.66 -13.17 13.38
N ALA A 21 -4.77 -13.15 12.39
CA ALA A 21 -4.07 -14.33 11.92
C ALA A 21 -3.11 -14.89 12.97
N ARG A 22 -2.46 -14.01 13.75
CA ARG A 22 -1.63 -14.38 14.91
C ARG A 22 -2.47 -14.99 16.02
N THR A 23 -3.54 -14.31 16.43
CA THR A 23 -4.40 -14.74 17.54
C THR A 23 -5.16 -16.03 17.23
N ALA A 24 -5.59 -16.24 15.98
CA ALA A 24 -6.21 -17.49 15.53
C ALA A 24 -5.27 -18.71 15.63
N ARG A 25 -3.96 -18.47 15.64
CA ARG A 25 -2.91 -19.50 15.80
C ARG A 25 -2.37 -19.58 17.22
N SER A 26 -2.95 -18.83 18.15
CA SER A 26 -2.50 -18.75 19.54
C SER A 26 -1.01 -18.37 19.68
N LEU A 27 -0.47 -17.59 18.74
CA LEU A 27 0.92 -17.16 18.76
C LEU A 27 1.07 -15.87 19.59
N THR A 28 2.12 -15.82 20.41
CA THR A 28 2.57 -14.55 21.01
C THR A 28 3.19 -13.66 19.94
N LEU A 29 3.32 -12.35 20.24
CA LEU A 29 4.01 -11.41 19.34
C LEU A 29 5.42 -11.89 19.01
N THR A 30 6.19 -12.34 20.01
CA THR A 30 7.55 -12.84 19.84
C THR A 30 7.61 -14.09 18.95
N GLN A 31 6.76 -15.09 19.20
CA GLN A 31 6.72 -16.32 18.39
C GLN A 31 6.33 -16.06 16.94
N ALA A 32 5.38 -15.15 16.73
CA ALA A 32 4.96 -14.75 15.40
C ALA A 32 6.08 -13.99 14.66
N ALA A 33 6.76 -13.08 15.35
CA ALA A 33 7.86 -12.32 14.80
C ALA A 33 9.06 -13.22 14.44
N GLU A 34 9.41 -14.18 15.31
CA GLU A 34 10.41 -15.21 15.05
C GLU A 34 10.05 -16.05 13.82
N ARG A 35 8.78 -16.46 13.71
CA ARG A 35 8.29 -17.25 12.57
C ARG A 35 8.40 -16.50 11.25
N ILE A 36 8.16 -15.20 11.26
CA ILE A 36 8.24 -14.31 10.10
C ILE A 36 9.69 -13.88 9.81
N GLY A 37 10.58 -13.94 10.81
CA GLY A 37 11.96 -13.46 10.70
C GLY A 37 12.10 -11.94 10.84
N ILE A 38 11.23 -11.29 11.61
CA ILE A 38 11.28 -9.85 11.90
C ILE A 38 11.36 -9.57 13.41
N PRO A 39 11.80 -8.38 13.84
CA PRO A 39 11.72 -7.99 15.25
C PRO A 39 10.28 -7.92 15.76
N ALA A 40 10.05 -8.29 17.03
CA ALA A 40 8.73 -8.26 17.64
C ALA A 40 8.11 -6.85 17.67
N GLU A 41 8.94 -5.82 17.90
CA GLU A 41 8.53 -4.40 17.85
C GLU A 41 8.06 -3.99 16.45
N THR A 42 8.66 -4.56 15.40
CA THR A 42 8.24 -4.33 14.01
C THR A 42 6.87 -4.94 13.77
N LEU A 43 6.65 -6.19 14.19
CA LEU A 43 5.34 -6.83 14.08
C LEU A 43 4.27 -6.09 14.89
N GLU A 44 4.60 -5.61 16.10
CA GLU A 44 3.69 -4.82 16.93
C GLU A 44 3.29 -3.51 16.23
N SER A 45 4.25 -2.81 15.64
CA SER A 45 4.01 -1.58 14.87
C SER A 45 3.16 -1.80 13.62
N MET A 46 3.28 -2.98 13.01
CA MET A 46 2.41 -3.41 11.91
C MET A 46 0.99 -3.72 12.39
N GLU A 47 0.84 -4.43 13.52
CA GLU A 47 -0.45 -4.75 14.13
C GLU A 47 -1.16 -3.54 14.74
N SER A 48 -0.44 -2.46 15.06
CA SER A 48 -1.00 -1.19 15.52
C SER A 48 -1.35 -0.24 14.37
N GLY A 49 -0.79 -0.46 13.17
CA GLY A 49 -0.99 0.38 12.01
C GLY A 49 -0.27 1.73 12.10
N THR A 50 0.75 1.85 12.94
CA THR A 50 1.50 3.11 13.16
C THR A 50 2.66 3.30 12.18
N THR A 51 3.03 2.26 11.43
CA THR A 51 4.22 2.26 10.57
C THR A 51 3.89 1.87 9.14
N ALA A 52 4.49 2.60 8.21
CA ALA A 52 4.46 2.25 6.79
C ALA A 52 5.31 1.01 6.54
N VAL A 53 4.67 -0.05 6.04
CA VAL A 53 5.35 -1.32 5.75
C VAL A 53 5.62 -1.48 4.25
N PRO A 54 6.76 -2.09 3.88
CA PRO A 54 7.01 -2.49 2.49
C PRO A 54 5.95 -3.47 2.00
N PHE A 55 5.50 -3.27 0.77
CA PHE A 55 4.48 -4.11 0.14
C PHE A 55 4.91 -5.57 0.04
N GLU A 56 6.15 -5.82 -0.40
CA GLU A 56 6.71 -7.17 -0.57
C GLU A 56 6.75 -7.97 0.74
N LEU A 57 7.14 -7.31 1.85
CA LEU A 57 7.17 -7.93 3.17
C LEU A 57 5.77 -8.37 3.62
N VAL A 58 4.75 -7.58 3.31
CA VAL A 58 3.37 -7.91 3.67
C VAL A 58 2.86 -9.09 2.85
N VAL A 59 3.17 -9.12 1.55
CA VAL A 59 2.80 -10.23 0.68
C VAL A 59 3.42 -11.53 1.18
N SER A 60 4.73 -11.55 1.49
CA SER A 60 5.38 -12.75 2.02
C SER A 60 4.78 -13.20 3.35
N ILE A 61 4.42 -12.27 4.24
CA ILE A 61 3.75 -12.61 5.51
C ILE A 61 2.40 -13.31 5.28
N ILE A 62 1.60 -12.79 4.34
CA ILE A 62 0.27 -13.35 4.06
C ILE A 62 0.41 -14.73 3.39
N GLU A 63 1.25 -14.84 2.36
CA GLU A 63 1.42 -16.07 1.58
C GLU A 63 2.10 -17.19 2.39
N ASP A 64 3.19 -16.89 3.11
CA ASP A 64 4.05 -17.92 3.71
C ASP A 64 3.64 -18.31 5.14
N HIS A 65 2.98 -17.41 5.88
CA HIS A 65 2.78 -17.60 7.32
C HIS A 65 1.32 -17.62 7.77
N TYR A 66 0.44 -16.83 7.13
CA TYR A 66 -0.90 -16.56 7.68
C TYR A 66 -2.10 -17.02 6.85
N GLY A 67 -2.04 -17.07 5.52
CA GLY A 67 -3.04 -17.67 4.60
C GLY A 67 -4.55 -17.50 4.92
N GLY A 68 -5.38 -18.26 4.21
CA GLY A 68 -6.83 -18.43 4.46
C GLY A 68 -7.73 -17.33 3.89
N ALA A 69 -9.05 -17.56 3.88
CA ALA A 69 -10.02 -16.75 3.13
C ALA A 69 -10.00 -15.23 3.42
N ARG A 70 -9.67 -14.80 4.65
CA ARG A 70 -9.47 -13.36 4.95
C ARG A 70 -8.12 -12.85 4.47
N GLY A 71 -7.09 -13.68 4.48
CA GLY A 71 -5.78 -13.39 3.89
C GLY A 71 -5.89 -13.23 2.39
N ASP A 72 -6.57 -14.15 1.72
CA ASP A 72 -6.79 -14.12 0.26
C ASP A 72 -7.49 -12.82 -0.19
N ALA A 73 -8.43 -12.31 0.62
CA ALA A 73 -9.10 -11.04 0.34
C ALA A 73 -8.16 -9.83 0.49
N VAL A 74 -7.33 -9.79 1.55
CA VAL A 74 -6.34 -8.73 1.77
C VAL A 74 -5.25 -8.78 0.70
N GLU A 75 -4.75 -9.97 0.39
CA GLU A 75 -3.80 -10.23 -0.68
C GLU A 75 -4.35 -9.79 -2.05
N GLY A 76 -5.59 -10.13 -2.36
CA GLY A 76 -6.27 -9.72 -3.59
C GLY A 76 -6.35 -8.20 -3.74
N LEU A 77 -6.69 -7.48 -2.65
CA LEU A 77 -6.69 -6.01 -2.62
C LEU A 77 -5.30 -5.43 -2.84
N LEU A 78 -4.30 -5.98 -2.16
CA LEU A 78 -2.90 -5.58 -2.30
C LEU A 78 -2.41 -5.76 -3.75
N ARG A 79 -2.64 -6.94 -4.34
CA ARG A 79 -2.26 -7.24 -5.73
C ARG A 79 -2.96 -6.33 -6.73
N ARG A 80 -4.26 -6.05 -6.54
CA ARG A 80 -5.02 -5.12 -7.39
C ARG A 80 -4.41 -3.73 -7.36
N LEU A 81 -4.08 -3.21 -6.17
CA LEU A 81 -3.47 -1.89 -6.03
C LEU A 81 -2.05 -1.82 -6.60
N ALA A 82 -1.24 -2.87 -6.42
CA ALA A 82 0.07 -2.96 -7.08
C ALA A 82 -0.06 -2.93 -8.61
N ALA A 83 -1.07 -3.61 -9.17
CA ALA A 83 -1.36 -3.57 -10.60
C ALA A 83 -1.81 -2.17 -11.07
N GLU A 84 -2.67 -1.49 -10.31
CA GLU A 84 -3.11 -0.11 -10.61
C GLU A 84 -1.95 0.88 -10.55
N ARG A 85 -1.05 0.79 -9.55
CA ARG A 85 0.18 1.60 -9.50
C ARG A 85 1.06 1.35 -10.73
N LYS A 86 1.30 0.09 -11.09
CA LYS A 86 2.06 -0.26 -12.31
C LYS A 86 1.42 0.29 -13.58
N ARG A 87 0.09 0.36 -13.65
CA ARG A 87 -0.63 1.00 -14.77
C ARG A 87 -0.41 2.51 -14.78
N CYS A 88 -0.59 3.19 -13.65
CA CYS A 88 -0.37 4.64 -13.54
C CYS A 88 1.07 5.05 -13.87
N THR A 89 2.06 4.27 -13.44
CA THR A 89 3.47 4.55 -13.78
C THR A 89 3.72 4.36 -15.27
N LYS A 90 3.24 3.28 -15.88
CA LYS A 90 3.33 3.07 -17.34
C LYS A 90 2.65 4.17 -18.13
N GLU A 91 1.47 4.61 -17.71
CA GLU A 91 0.73 5.71 -18.36
C GLU A 91 1.49 7.03 -18.21
N THR A 92 2.09 7.28 -17.05
CA THR A 92 2.96 8.45 -16.83
C THR A 92 4.19 8.42 -17.74
N GLU A 93 4.88 7.29 -17.83
CA GLU A 93 6.04 7.13 -18.72
C GLU A 93 5.63 7.26 -20.19
N ARG A 94 4.49 6.68 -20.58
CA ARG A 94 3.92 6.85 -21.93
C ARG A 94 3.65 8.33 -22.23
N ARG A 95 3.06 9.07 -21.30
CA ARG A 95 2.80 10.50 -21.45
C ARG A 95 4.09 11.33 -21.52
N LYS A 96 5.11 10.99 -20.72
CA LYS A 96 6.45 11.60 -20.82
C LYS A 96 7.07 11.37 -22.19
N HIS A 97 7.01 10.14 -22.71
CA HIS A 97 7.49 9.81 -24.05
C HIS A 97 6.72 10.52 -25.16
N LEU A 98 5.40 10.73 -25.00
CA LEU A 98 4.57 11.48 -25.95
C LEU A 98 4.83 13.00 -25.89
N SER A 99 5.24 13.53 -24.73
CA SER A 99 5.68 14.93 -24.57
C SER A 99 7.08 15.23 -25.10
N LEU A 100 7.78 14.27 -25.72
CA LEU A 100 9.05 14.51 -26.43
C LEU A 100 8.84 15.05 -27.86
N ILE A 101 7.58 15.23 -28.29
CA ILE A 101 7.22 15.85 -29.56
C ILE A 101 6.49 17.16 -29.25
N GLY A 102 7.24 18.26 -29.12
CA GLY A 102 6.71 19.63 -29.09
C GLY A 102 6.97 20.38 -27.78
N ASP A 103 7.51 21.60 -27.92
CA ASP A 103 7.76 22.61 -26.87
C ASP A 103 6.47 23.21 -26.27
N ASP A 104 5.39 22.43 -26.18
CA ASP A 104 4.13 22.91 -25.61
C ASP A 104 4.13 22.73 -24.08
N PRO A 105 3.78 23.78 -23.30
CA PRO A 105 3.71 23.70 -21.86
C PRO A 105 2.68 22.66 -21.43
N LYS A 106 3.10 21.76 -20.54
CA LYS A 106 2.34 20.56 -20.19
C LYS A 106 1.04 20.94 -19.47
N PRO A 107 -0.12 20.35 -19.86
CA PRO A 107 -1.42 20.70 -19.26
C PRO A 107 -1.50 20.52 -17.74
N TRP A 108 -0.72 19.60 -17.17
CA TRP A 108 -0.68 19.31 -15.73
C TRP A 108 0.21 20.26 -14.91
N GLU A 109 1.00 21.12 -15.56
CA GLU A 109 1.74 22.20 -14.89
C GLU A 109 0.87 23.45 -14.67
N LYS A 110 -0.32 23.50 -15.29
CA LYS A 110 -1.26 24.63 -15.20
C LYS A 110 -2.39 24.45 -14.18
N ILE A 111 -2.43 23.35 -13.44
CA ILE A 111 -3.47 23.13 -12.43
C ILE A 111 -3.04 23.83 -11.13
N ASP A 112 -3.42 25.10 -11.00
CA ASP A 112 -3.42 25.78 -9.71
C ASP A 112 -4.67 25.33 -8.92
N PHE A 113 -4.47 24.38 -8.01
CA PHE A 113 -5.54 23.86 -7.15
C PHE A 113 -6.13 24.94 -6.21
N GLY A 114 -5.55 26.14 -6.15
CA GLY A 114 -6.10 27.30 -5.44
C GLY A 114 -7.40 27.86 -6.02
N GLN A 115 -7.75 27.57 -7.28
CA GLN A 115 -8.98 28.09 -7.92
C GLN A 115 -10.20 27.16 -7.82
N VAL A 116 -10.06 25.93 -7.37
CA VAL A 116 -11.17 24.96 -7.32
C VAL A 116 -12.14 25.23 -6.16
N THR A 117 -11.76 26.06 -5.18
CA THR A 117 -12.58 26.36 -4.00
C THR A 117 -13.47 27.60 -4.11
N GLN A 118 -13.37 28.41 -5.17
CA GLN A 118 -14.21 29.62 -5.31
C GLN A 118 -15.51 29.43 -6.10
N GLY A 119 -15.80 28.23 -6.62
CA GLY A 119 -17.00 27.99 -7.43
C GLY A 119 -18.23 27.44 -6.70
N VAL A 120 -18.20 27.23 -5.39
CA VAL A 120 -19.32 26.58 -4.65
C VAL A 120 -20.13 27.57 -3.81
N LEU A 121 -19.70 28.83 -3.64
CA LEU A 121 -20.52 29.87 -3.00
C LEU A 121 -20.26 31.25 -3.62
N ARG A 122 -20.72 31.47 -4.86
CA ARG A 122 -21.44 32.67 -5.36
C ARG A 122 -21.45 32.74 -6.87
#